data_AF-A0A9K3JWJ4-F1
#
_entry.id   AF-A0A9K3JWJ4-F1
#
_cell.length_a   1.000
_cell.length_b   1.000
_cell.length_c   1.000
_cell.angle_alpha   90.00
_cell.angle_beta   90.00
_cell.angle_gamma   90.00
#
_symmetry.space_group_name_H-M   'P 1'
#
loop_
_entity.id
_entity.type
_entity.pdbx_description
1 polymer ?
#
loop_
_entity_poly.entity_id
_entity_poly.type
_entity_poly.pdbx_seq_one_letter_code
_entity_poly.pdbx_strand_id
1 'polypeptide(L)'
;MMHQLVQEMGRDLVRQESPYKPWKRSRLWCHVESFKVLKHKKGKRNLLGLALDTRMLEKKLCGSFKLKKDSLRKMDNLTLLQLNYVQLNGCFRTFPEGLRWLCMHGFPLKSIPLDLPMENLVALDLSYSNIEYFDMSYSNPQPPAKRQKFVRSCSKGKRLLGSLKVLDLSFCEQLHSLGGFFELPELERLIVVSCISLIVVCESVDQCVELVHIDLSYCYKLKKLPISLGKLKKVQTLFLDGCNFCESKIEMWDTNSSDFSISSQTSSSTIIDAIPSDFKFFVTSLPSSLIVLSLANSNLSNESFPRDFSCLSMLEDLCLDDNPIVSMPNCVRSLPRLKILSMKYCEMVISIEHPPYTLRVLSVGHRNTSLQKIKFDEKMSPLNIDGPWKLLSPLSYEIDGMVKIQPLACVEKKVLRSLGWTNLDELIKERHLETCTFAESDKSQTKMYYEFGIFSTMYHEDKGMPNWIRCRSKGPSISFTIPSSPKKLRGLNFYCMETMRQFSYDTFVLPKIKISNITKKPHMDL
;
A
#
# COMPACT_ATOMS: atom_id res chain seq x y z
N MET A 1 -15.26 4.04 -8.16
CA MET A 1 -16.62 3.70 -7.66
C MET A 1 -17.62 4.59 -8.40
N MET A 2 -18.68 4.03 -9.00
CA MET A 2 -19.71 4.82 -9.71
C MET A 2 -20.75 5.35 -8.73
N HIS A 3 -21.20 6.59 -8.93
CA HIS A 3 -22.19 7.22 -8.05
C HIS A 3 -23.52 6.45 -8.06
N GLN A 4 -24.14 6.27 -6.88
CA GLN A 4 -25.35 5.46 -6.71
C GLN A 4 -26.50 5.89 -7.62
N LEU A 5 -26.77 7.19 -7.71
CA LEU A 5 -27.83 7.73 -8.59
C LEU A 5 -27.63 7.35 -10.06
N VAL A 6 -26.38 7.33 -10.54
CA VAL A 6 -26.08 6.94 -11.94
C VAL A 6 -26.36 5.46 -12.14
N GLN A 7 -26.05 4.62 -11.14
CA GLN A 7 -26.35 3.20 -11.17
C GLN A 7 -27.87 2.94 -11.17
N GLU A 8 -28.63 3.64 -10.33
CA GLU A 8 -30.08 3.51 -10.24
C GLU A 8 -30.76 3.96 -11.54
N MET A 9 -30.37 5.11 -12.08
CA MET A 9 -30.85 5.59 -13.39
C MET A 9 -30.57 4.57 -14.50
N GLY A 10 -29.36 4.01 -14.57
CA GLY A 10 -29.02 2.98 -15.55
C GLY A 10 -29.85 1.70 -15.41
N ARG A 11 -30.15 1.29 -14.18
CA ARG A 11 -31.04 0.15 -13.89
C ARG A 11 -32.48 0.43 -14.33
N ASP A 12 -32.97 1.63 -14.12
CA ASP A 12 -34.35 1.98 -14.50
C ASP A 12 -34.54 2.07 -16.02
N LEU A 13 -33.55 2.60 -16.75
CA LEU A 13 -33.55 2.57 -18.22
C LEU A 13 -33.66 1.14 -18.76
N VAL A 14 -32.87 0.21 -18.23
CA VAL A 14 -32.92 -1.20 -18.67
C VAL A 14 -34.22 -1.89 -18.24
N ARG A 15 -34.82 -1.50 -17.10
CA ARG A 15 -36.16 -2.00 -16.72
C ARG A 15 -37.24 -1.55 -17.72
N GLN A 16 -37.15 -0.31 -18.21
CA GLN A 16 -38.10 0.24 -19.19
C GLN A 16 -38.06 -0.49 -20.54
N GLU A 17 -36.93 -1.07 -20.94
CA GLU A 17 -36.84 -1.92 -22.15
C GLU A 17 -37.86 -3.07 -22.13
N SER A 18 -38.12 -3.64 -20.96
CA SER A 18 -39.21 -4.59 -20.77
C SER A 18 -39.65 -4.70 -19.31
N PRO A 19 -40.73 -4.03 -18.89
CA PRO A 19 -41.13 -3.99 -17.48
C PRO A 19 -41.48 -5.38 -16.91
N TYR A 20 -42.18 -6.21 -17.69
CA TYR A 20 -42.73 -7.48 -17.22
C TYR A 20 -41.99 -8.73 -17.71
N LYS A 21 -41.06 -8.59 -18.67
CA LYS A 21 -40.35 -9.74 -19.28
C LYS A 21 -38.84 -9.53 -19.15
N PRO A 22 -38.23 -9.88 -18.01
CA PRO A 22 -36.81 -9.65 -17.75
C PRO A 22 -35.89 -10.22 -18.84
N TRP A 23 -36.22 -11.39 -19.41
CA TRP A 23 -35.43 -12.02 -20.49
C TRP A 23 -35.46 -11.29 -21.85
N LYS A 24 -36.24 -10.21 -21.99
CA LYS A 24 -36.22 -9.32 -23.16
C LYS A 24 -35.31 -8.10 -22.97
N ARG A 25 -34.84 -7.84 -21.75
CA ARG A 25 -33.96 -6.73 -21.42
C ARG A 25 -32.52 -7.02 -21.87
N SER A 26 -31.73 -5.96 -22.02
CA SER A 26 -30.32 -5.99 -22.38
C SER A 26 -29.43 -6.45 -21.23
N ARG A 27 -29.83 -6.20 -19.97
CA ARG A 27 -29.07 -6.59 -18.78
C ARG A 27 -29.98 -7.10 -17.66
N LEU A 28 -29.47 -8.06 -16.90
CA LEU A 28 -30.12 -8.62 -15.70
C LEU A 28 -29.17 -8.58 -14.51
N TRP A 29 -29.49 -7.78 -13.50
CA TRP A 29 -28.75 -7.70 -12.23
C TRP A 29 -29.53 -8.25 -11.03
N CYS A 30 -30.86 -8.34 -11.12
CA CYS A 30 -31.66 -8.94 -10.05
C CYS A 30 -31.44 -10.46 -10.04
N HIS A 31 -30.76 -10.96 -9.01
CA HIS A 31 -30.38 -12.38 -8.94
C HIS A 31 -31.57 -13.34 -9.02
N VAL A 32 -32.73 -12.98 -8.44
CA VAL A 32 -33.96 -13.77 -8.54
C VAL A 32 -34.49 -13.84 -9.98
N GLU A 33 -34.45 -12.72 -10.72
CA GLU A 33 -34.83 -12.70 -12.14
C GLU A 33 -33.83 -13.50 -12.98
N SER A 34 -32.53 -13.28 -12.80
CA SER A 34 -31.45 -14.02 -13.49
C SER A 34 -31.58 -15.52 -13.26
N PHE A 35 -31.82 -15.94 -12.02
CA PHE A 35 -32.06 -17.34 -11.66
C PHE A 35 -33.26 -17.93 -12.42
N LYS A 36 -34.41 -17.24 -12.42
CA LYS A 36 -35.60 -17.70 -13.15
C LYS A 36 -35.33 -17.79 -14.66
N VAL A 37 -34.63 -16.81 -15.22
CA VAL A 37 -34.26 -16.78 -16.65
C VAL A 37 -33.36 -17.95 -17.02
N LEU A 38 -32.34 -18.24 -16.22
CA LEU A 38 -31.42 -19.36 -16.41
C LEU A 38 -32.11 -20.72 -16.19
N LYS A 39 -32.86 -20.87 -15.09
CA LYS A 39 -33.59 -22.11 -14.75
C LYS A 39 -34.58 -22.53 -15.83
N HIS A 40 -35.28 -21.56 -16.43
CA HIS A 40 -36.26 -21.81 -17.49
C HIS A 40 -35.69 -21.65 -18.91
N LYS A 41 -34.38 -21.46 -19.08
CA LYS A 41 -33.70 -21.25 -20.37
C LYS A 41 -34.40 -20.19 -21.25
N LYS A 42 -34.88 -19.10 -20.63
CA LYS A 42 -35.66 -18.04 -21.28
C LYS A 42 -34.81 -16.95 -21.93
N GLY A 43 -33.50 -16.92 -21.66
CA GLY A 43 -32.59 -15.94 -22.22
C GLY A 43 -32.67 -15.86 -23.75
N LYS A 44 -32.46 -14.65 -24.26
CA LYS A 44 -32.57 -14.30 -25.67
C LYS A 44 -31.34 -13.52 -26.12
N ARG A 45 -31.19 -13.40 -27.44
CA ARG A 45 -30.09 -12.68 -28.10
C ARG A 45 -29.94 -11.21 -27.66
N ASN A 46 -30.97 -10.57 -27.14
CA ASN A 46 -30.87 -9.18 -26.69
C ASN A 46 -30.04 -9.01 -25.42
N LEU A 47 -29.80 -10.09 -24.66
CA LEU A 47 -29.13 -10.04 -23.38
C LEU A 47 -27.62 -9.91 -23.56
N LEU A 48 -27.09 -8.74 -23.17
CA LEU A 48 -25.67 -8.40 -23.18
C LEU A 48 -25.00 -8.65 -21.84
N GLY A 49 -25.75 -8.56 -20.73
CA GLY A 49 -25.21 -8.74 -19.38
C GLY A 49 -26.11 -9.57 -18.46
N LEU A 50 -25.54 -10.51 -17.72
CA LEU A 50 -26.25 -11.30 -16.73
C LEU A 50 -25.44 -11.46 -15.45
N ALA A 51 -26.04 -11.16 -14.31
CA ALA A 51 -25.46 -11.40 -13.00
C ALA A 51 -26.33 -12.29 -12.13
N LEU A 52 -25.73 -13.35 -11.60
CA LEU A 52 -26.31 -14.27 -10.64
C LEU A 52 -25.28 -14.55 -9.55
N ASP A 53 -25.64 -14.22 -8.30
CA ASP A 53 -24.98 -14.74 -7.11
C ASP A 53 -26.01 -15.59 -6.37
N THR A 54 -25.72 -16.88 -6.21
CA THR A 54 -26.66 -17.82 -5.57
C THR A 54 -26.80 -17.57 -4.08
N ARG A 55 -25.82 -16.92 -3.43
CA ARG A 55 -25.91 -16.52 -2.00
C ARG A 55 -26.95 -15.43 -1.78
N MET A 56 -27.28 -14.67 -2.81
CA MET A 56 -28.29 -13.61 -2.78
C MET A 56 -29.72 -14.13 -3.01
N LEU A 57 -29.88 -15.43 -3.23
CA LEU A 57 -31.19 -16.08 -3.36
C LEU A 57 -31.65 -16.59 -2.00
N GLU A 58 -32.96 -16.56 -1.74
CA GLU A 58 -33.51 -17.21 -0.55
C GLU A 58 -33.20 -18.71 -0.57
N LYS A 59 -32.82 -19.29 0.57
CA LYS A 59 -32.44 -20.71 0.70
C LYS A 59 -33.49 -21.67 0.11
N LYS A 60 -34.78 -21.31 0.22
CA LYS A 60 -35.91 -22.06 -0.35
C LYS A 60 -35.94 -22.07 -1.89
N LEU A 61 -35.48 -20.99 -2.52
CA LEU A 61 -35.41 -20.85 -3.98
C LEU A 61 -34.19 -21.56 -4.58
N CYS A 62 -33.08 -21.57 -3.81
CA CYS A 62 -31.78 -22.01 -4.30
C CYS A 62 -31.62 -23.53 -4.40
N GLY A 63 -32.05 -24.32 -3.40
CA GLY A 63 -31.85 -25.78 -3.39
C GLY A 63 -30.45 -26.21 -3.86
N SER A 64 -30.33 -27.40 -4.47
CA SER A 64 -29.14 -27.82 -5.22
C SER A 64 -29.19 -27.31 -6.68
N PHE A 65 -29.38 -26.01 -6.89
CA PHE A 65 -29.41 -25.45 -8.24
C PHE A 65 -28.09 -25.69 -8.96
N LYS A 66 -28.17 -26.53 -10.01
CA LYS A 66 -27.09 -26.78 -10.95
C LYS A 66 -27.46 -26.16 -12.29
N LEU A 67 -26.57 -25.32 -12.81
CA LEU A 67 -26.76 -24.77 -14.14
C LEU A 67 -26.63 -25.89 -15.17
N LYS A 68 -27.69 -26.08 -15.96
CA LYS A 68 -27.69 -27.07 -17.05
C LYS A 68 -26.81 -26.58 -18.19
N LYS A 69 -26.17 -27.51 -18.91
CA LYS A 69 -25.22 -27.21 -20.00
C LYS A 69 -25.76 -26.18 -21.00
N ASP A 70 -26.98 -26.34 -21.54
CA ASP A 70 -27.48 -25.41 -22.58
C ASP A 70 -28.17 -24.14 -22.04
N SER A 71 -27.98 -23.79 -20.77
CA SER A 71 -28.71 -22.65 -20.17
C SER A 71 -28.31 -21.32 -20.82
N LEU A 72 -27.06 -21.19 -21.26
CA LEU A 72 -26.51 -19.99 -21.90
C LEU A 72 -26.59 -20.02 -23.44
N ARG A 73 -26.93 -21.17 -24.05
CA ARG A 73 -26.85 -21.39 -25.50
C ARG A 73 -27.64 -20.39 -26.36
N LYS A 74 -28.72 -19.81 -25.83
CA LYS A 74 -29.58 -18.84 -26.54
C LYS A 74 -29.17 -17.37 -26.32
N MET A 75 -28.10 -17.12 -25.58
CA MET A 75 -27.60 -15.80 -25.18
C MET A 75 -26.26 -15.52 -25.87
N ASP A 76 -26.24 -15.64 -27.19
CA ASP A 76 -25.04 -15.52 -28.03
C ASP A 76 -24.37 -14.13 -27.99
N ASN A 77 -25.14 -13.06 -27.73
CA ASN A 77 -24.59 -11.69 -27.60
C ASN A 77 -24.12 -11.33 -26.18
N LEU A 78 -24.03 -12.30 -25.26
CA LEU A 78 -23.63 -11.99 -23.90
C LEU A 78 -22.16 -11.56 -23.86
N THR A 79 -21.92 -10.37 -23.31
CA THR A 79 -20.59 -9.77 -23.19
C THR A 79 -20.13 -9.71 -21.74
N LEU A 80 -21.06 -9.62 -20.78
CA LEU A 80 -20.80 -9.53 -19.35
C LEU A 80 -21.52 -10.67 -18.63
N LEU A 81 -20.77 -11.53 -17.93
CA LEU A 81 -21.35 -12.66 -17.19
C LEU A 81 -20.76 -12.75 -15.79
N GLN A 82 -21.64 -12.71 -14.79
CA GLN A 82 -21.32 -13.01 -13.40
C GLN A 82 -22.12 -14.23 -12.93
N LEU A 83 -21.41 -15.28 -12.50
CA LEU A 83 -21.96 -16.54 -11.99
C LEU A 83 -21.26 -16.92 -10.68
N ASN A 84 -21.62 -16.25 -9.60
CA ASN A 84 -21.00 -16.46 -8.29
C ASN A 84 -21.68 -17.61 -7.54
N TYR A 85 -20.86 -18.55 -7.06
CA TYR A 85 -21.24 -19.73 -6.30
C TYR A 85 -22.30 -20.59 -7.03
N VAL A 86 -22.25 -20.59 -8.36
CA VAL A 86 -23.13 -21.39 -9.22
C VAL A 86 -22.49 -22.75 -9.49
N GLN A 87 -23.19 -23.84 -9.20
CA GLN A 87 -22.72 -25.18 -9.56
C GLN A 87 -22.88 -25.44 -11.06
N LEU A 88 -21.79 -25.76 -11.75
CA LEU A 88 -21.77 -26.08 -13.18
C LEU A 88 -21.48 -27.57 -13.41
N ASN A 89 -22.27 -28.22 -14.28
CA ASN A 89 -22.01 -29.61 -14.69
C ASN A 89 -20.98 -29.69 -15.83
N GLY A 90 -19.76 -29.17 -15.61
CA GLY A 90 -18.56 -29.43 -16.42
C GLY A 90 -18.71 -29.23 -17.94
N CYS A 91 -19.38 -28.17 -18.39
CA CYS A 91 -19.48 -27.86 -19.82
C CYS A 91 -19.40 -26.36 -20.07
N PHE A 92 -18.19 -25.90 -20.36
CA PHE A 92 -17.89 -24.48 -20.57
C PHE A 92 -17.98 -24.10 -22.06
N ARG A 93 -17.95 -25.07 -22.97
CA ARG A 93 -18.22 -24.90 -24.43
C ARG A 93 -19.52 -24.17 -24.79
N THR A 94 -20.48 -24.13 -23.87
CA THR A 94 -21.78 -23.50 -24.10
C THR A 94 -21.80 -22.02 -23.73
N PHE A 95 -20.68 -21.50 -23.23
CA PHE A 95 -20.51 -20.09 -22.96
C PHE A 95 -20.42 -19.30 -24.27
N PRO A 96 -20.97 -18.09 -24.34
CA PRO A 96 -20.93 -17.26 -25.55
C PRO A 96 -19.51 -16.87 -25.93
N GLU A 97 -19.17 -16.95 -27.23
CA GLU A 97 -17.83 -16.63 -27.74
C GLU A 97 -17.50 -15.13 -27.64
N GLY A 98 -18.52 -14.25 -27.68
CA GLY A 98 -18.37 -12.80 -27.56
C GLY A 98 -18.16 -12.28 -26.13
N LEU A 99 -17.92 -13.17 -25.16
CA LEU A 99 -17.79 -12.79 -23.77
C LEU A 99 -16.49 -11.98 -23.53
N ARG A 100 -16.64 -10.82 -22.89
CA ARG A 100 -15.52 -9.90 -22.59
C ARG A 100 -15.19 -9.80 -21.11
N TRP A 101 -16.18 -10.03 -20.25
CA TRP A 101 -15.98 -10.07 -18.80
C TRP A 101 -16.67 -11.28 -18.19
N LEU A 102 -15.92 -12.03 -17.39
CA LEU A 102 -16.39 -13.22 -16.69
C LEU A 102 -15.98 -13.14 -15.23
N CYS A 103 -16.97 -13.16 -14.34
CA CYS A 103 -16.79 -13.25 -12.91
C CYS A 103 -17.47 -14.53 -12.39
N MET A 104 -16.72 -15.38 -11.69
CA MET A 104 -17.23 -16.64 -11.18
C MET A 104 -16.65 -16.92 -9.80
N HIS A 105 -17.09 -16.16 -8.79
CA HIS A 105 -16.64 -16.41 -7.42
C HIS A 105 -17.04 -17.80 -6.96
N GLY A 106 -16.19 -18.48 -6.18
CA GLY A 106 -16.48 -19.84 -5.74
C GLY A 106 -16.48 -20.86 -6.89
N PHE A 107 -15.61 -20.66 -7.89
CA PHE A 107 -15.46 -21.59 -9.01
C PHE A 107 -15.10 -23.00 -8.49
N PRO A 108 -15.83 -24.05 -8.92
CA PRO A 108 -15.78 -25.34 -8.25
C PRO A 108 -14.60 -26.22 -8.67
N LEU A 109 -13.90 -25.91 -9.77
CA LEU A 109 -12.82 -26.74 -10.29
C LEU A 109 -11.46 -26.30 -9.74
N LYS A 110 -10.55 -27.27 -9.66
CA LYS A 110 -9.17 -27.10 -9.20
C LYS A 110 -8.26 -26.39 -10.21
N SER A 111 -8.67 -26.30 -11.47
CA SER A 111 -7.94 -25.62 -12.53
C SER A 111 -8.93 -25.04 -13.53
N ILE A 112 -8.45 -24.10 -14.35
CA ILE A 112 -9.25 -23.51 -15.42
C ILE A 112 -9.42 -24.54 -16.54
N PRO A 113 -10.66 -24.82 -16.96
CA PRO A 113 -10.92 -25.80 -17.99
C PRO A 113 -10.58 -25.24 -19.37
N LEU A 114 -9.94 -26.07 -20.21
CA LEU A 114 -9.50 -25.67 -21.55
C LEU A 114 -10.65 -25.29 -22.50
N ASP A 115 -11.88 -25.70 -22.19
CA ASP A 115 -13.07 -25.43 -23.00
C ASP A 115 -13.81 -24.15 -22.60
N LEU A 116 -13.26 -23.35 -21.67
CA LEU A 116 -13.75 -22.01 -21.38
C LEU A 116 -13.42 -21.06 -22.55
N PRO A 117 -14.40 -20.30 -23.10
CA PRO A 117 -14.12 -19.38 -24.19
C PRO A 117 -13.39 -18.15 -23.66
N MET A 118 -12.10 -18.12 -23.93
CA MET A 118 -11.18 -17.11 -23.41
C MET A 118 -10.63 -16.16 -24.49
N GLU A 119 -10.90 -16.46 -25.77
CA GLU A 119 -10.30 -15.76 -26.92
C GLU A 119 -10.61 -14.25 -26.96
N ASN A 120 -11.82 -13.86 -26.56
CA ASN A 120 -12.28 -12.47 -26.51
C ASN A 120 -12.35 -11.89 -25.09
N LEU A 121 -11.98 -12.69 -24.09
CA LEU A 121 -12.12 -12.30 -22.70
C LEU A 121 -11.07 -11.24 -22.36
N VAL A 122 -11.52 -10.14 -21.77
CA VAL A 122 -10.66 -9.01 -21.38
C VAL A 122 -10.40 -9.01 -19.89
N ALA A 123 -11.36 -9.47 -19.09
CA ALA A 123 -11.23 -9.53 -17.65
C ALA A 123 -11.87 -10.81 -17.11
N LEU A 124 -11.08 -11.52 -16.30
CA LEU A 124 -11.46 -12.76 -15.63
C LEU A 124 -11.29 -12.59 -14.13
N ASP A 125 -12.37 -12.80 -13.38
CA ASP A 125 -12.37 -12.83 -11.93
C ASP A 125 -12.86 -14.19 -11.46
N LEU A 126 -11.93 -14.98 -10.91
CA LEU A 126 -12.20 -16.27 -10.28
C LEU A 126 -11.85 -16.20 -8.79
N SER A 127 -12.00 -15.05 -8.14
CA SER A 127 -11.72 -14.93 -6.71
C SER A 127 -12.59 -15.85 -5.84
N TYR A 128 -12.14 -16.17 -4.63
CA TYR A 128 -12.81 -17.10 -3.70
C TYR A 128 -13.02 -18.52 -4.23
N SER A 129 -12.19 -18.97 -5.19
CA SER A 129 -12.37 -20.26 -5.87
C SER A 129 -11.46 -21.36 -5.33
N ASN A 130 -11.78 -22.60 -5.66
CA ASN A 130 -11.00 -23.78 -5.25
C ASN A 130 -9.84 -24.10 -6.21
N ILE A 131 -9.31 -23.10 -6.91
CA ILE A 131 -8.24 -23.28 -7.90
C ILE A 131 -6.95 -23.61 -7.15
N GLU A 132 -6.31 -24.72 -7.53
CA GLU A 132 -5.02 -25.17 -6.98
C GLU A 132 -3.85 -24.76 -7.88
N TYR A 133 -4.06 -24.73 -9.20
CA TYR A 133 -3.02 -24.41 -10.18
C TYR A 133 -3.60 -23.53 -11.28
N PHE A 134 -2.93 -22.42 -11.55
CA PHE A 134 -3.13 -21.67 -12.79
C PHE A 134 -1.90 -21.91 -13.66
N ASP A 135 -1.91 -22.98 -14.44
CA ASP A 135 -0.91 -23.23 -15.47
C ASP A 135 -1.62 -23.81 -16.68
N MET A 136 -1.51 -23.11 -17.81
CA MET A 136 -2.12 -23.51 -19.07
C MET A 136 -1.16 -24.35 -19.94
N SER A 137 0.09 -24.53 -19.51
CA SER A 137 1.01 -25.45 -20.16
C SER A 137 0.57 -26.90 -19.90
N TYR A 138 0.21 -27.60 -20.98
CA TYR A 138 -0.44 -28.91 -20.99
C TYR A 138 0.02 -29.94 -19.93
N SER A 139 -0.98 -30.52 -19.24
CA SER A 139 -1.13 -31.96 -18.92
C SER A 139 -0.14 -32.64 -17.96
N ASN A 140 -0.22 -32.38 -16.65
CA ASN A 140 -0.39 -33.40 -15.58
C ASN A 140 -0.28 -32.75 -14.19
N PRO A 141 -1.17 -33.02 -13.23
CA PRO A 141 -0.90 -32.76 -11.82
C PRO A 141 0.10 -33.80 -11.31
N GLN A 142 1.39 -33.64 -11.61
CA GLN A 142 2.45 -34.39 -10.93
C GLN A 142 3.05 -33.51 -9.81
N PRO A 143 3.28 -34.06 -8.61
CA PRO A 143 3.87 -33.33 -7.49
C PRO A 143 5.26 -32.76 -7.83
N PRO A 144 5.73 -31.71 -7.12
CA PRO A 144 6.93 -30.94 -7.45
C PRO A 144 8.27 -31.67 -7.23
N ALA A 145 8.32 -32.99 -7.31
CA ALA A 145 9.50 -33.79 -6.98
C ALA A 145 10.45 -34.06 -8.18
N LYS A 146 10.10 -33.73 -9.43
CA LYS A 146 10.98 -33.97 -10.59
C LYS A 146 10.94 -32.80 -11.57
N ARG A 147 11.72 -31.76 -11.29
CA ARG A 147 12.05 -30.71 -12.27
C ARG A 147 12.97 -31.31 -13.34
N GLN A 148 12.39 -31.92 -14.37
CA GLN A 148 13.04 -32.02 -15.66
C GLN A 148 12.69 -30.80 -16.50
N LYS A 149 13.74 -30.27 -17.11
CA LYS A 149 13.83 -29.06 -17.94
C LYS A 149 12.96 -29.20 -19.20
N PHE A 150 11.64 -29.06 -19.10
CA PHE A 150 10.76 -28.99 -20.27
C PHE A 150 10.70 -27.56 -20.81
N VAL A 151 11.79 -27.18 -21.48
CA VAL A 151 11.74 -26.11 -22.49
C VAL A 151 11.48 -26.80 -23.83
N ARG A 152 10.44 -26.36 -24.55
CA ARG A 152 10.01 -26.69 -25.93
C ARG A 152 8.76 -27.57 -26.02
N SER A 153 7.61 -26.92 -26.20
CA SER A 153 6.94 -26.87 -27.51
C SER A 153 5.65 -26.05 -27.37
N CYS A 154 5.73 -24.73 -27.55
CA CYS A 154 4.53 -23.96 -27.87
C CYS A 154 4.32 -24.10 -29.38
N SER A 155 3.28 -24.83 -29.78
CA SER A 155 2.77 -24.79 -31.13
C SER A 155 2.43 -23.33 -31.46
N LYS A 156 3.23 -22.72 -32.33
CA LYS A 156 2.97 -21.43 -32.98
C LYS A 156 1.62 -21.55 -33.68
N GLY A 157 0.53 -21.11 -33.05
CA GLY A 157 -0.79 -21.33 -33.63
C GLY A 157 -1.87 -20.37 -33.18
N LYS A 158 -2.21 -20.35 -31.88
CA LYS A 158 -3.23 -19.45 -31.33
C LYS A 158 -2.89 -19.13 -29.87
N ARG A 159 -2.70 -17.85 -29.55
CA ARG A 159 -2.62 -17.38 -28.16
C ARG A 159 -4.05 -17.46 -27.59
N LEU A 160 -4.35 -18.50 -26.83
CA LEU A 160 -5.71 -18.82 -26.36
C LEU A 160 -6.34 -17.69 -25.51
N LEU A 161 -5.52 -16.84 -24.89
CA LEU A 161 -5.93 -15.76 -23.98
C LEU A 161 -5.42 -14.39 -24.44
N GLY A 162 -5.27 -14.21 -25.76
CA GLY A 162 -4.63 -13.05 -26.37
C GLY A 162 -5.25 -11.70 -26.04
N SER A 163 -6.49 -11.62 -25.56
CA SER A 163 -7.15 -10.35 -25.19
C SER A 163 -7.23 -10.07 -23.69
N LEU A 164 -6.79 -11.00 -22.83
CA LEU A 164 -6.99 -10.89 -21.39
C LEU A 164 -6.06 -9.82 -20.80
N LYS A 165 -6.67 -8.77 -20.25
CA LYS A 165 -5.98 -7.62 -19.63
C LYS A 165 -6.01 -7.67 -18.11
N VAL A 166 -7.03 -8.29 -17.51
CA VAL A 166 -7.18 -8.37 -16.05
C VAL A 166 -7.44 -9.81 -15.63
N LEU A 167 -6.63 -10.30 -14.69
CA LEU A 167 -6.80 -11.59 -14.04
C LEU A 167 -6.86 -11.40 -12.53
N ASP A 168 -7.97 -11.78 -11.92
CA ASP A 168 -8.18 -11.79 -10.47
C ASP A 168 -8.40 -13.21 -9.97
N LEU A 169 -7.49 -13.67 -9.11
CA LEU A 169 -7.52 -14.97 -8.44
C LEU A 169 -7.51 -14.82 -6.91
N SER A 170 -7.89 -13.65 -6.39
CA SER A 170 -7.83 -13.35 -4.97
C SER A 170 -8.64 -14.35 -4.13
N PHE A 171 -8.22 -14.62 -2.89
CA PHE A 171 -8.87 -15.54 -1.96
C PHE A 171 -9.03 -16.99 -2.50
N CYS A 172 -8.21 -17.40 -3.47
CA CYS A 172 -8.07 -18.80 -3.84
C CYS A 172 -7.11 -19.48 -2.86
N GLU A 173 -7.63 -19.88 -1.70
CA GLU A 173 -6.81 -20.38 -0.57
C GLU A 173 -6.00 -21.65 -0.89
N GLN A 174 -6.39 -22.42 -1.90
CA GLN A 174 -5.72 -23.64 -2.34
C GLN A 174 -4.71 -23.42 -3.48
N LEU A 175 -4.59 -22.19 -3.99
CA LEU A 175 -3.72 -21.88 -5.13
C LEU A 175 -2.25 -22.05 -4.72
N HIS A 176 -1.55 -23.01 -5.32
CA HIS A 176 -0.16 -23.34 -5.02
C HIS A 176 0.84 -22.68 -5.98
N SER A 177 0.47 -22.56 -7.24
CA SER A 177 1.37 -21.98 -8.26
C SER A 177 0.64 -21.20 -9.35
N LEU A 178 1.32 -20.14 -9.81
CA LEU A 178 0.92 -19.33 -10.96
C LEU A 178 1.92 -19.48 -12.11
N GLY A 179 1.43 -19.87 -13.28
CA GLY A 179 2.16 -20.11 -14.52
C GLY A 179 1.32 -19.77 -15.75
N GLY A 180 1.65 -20.35 -16.92
CA GLY A 180 0.89 -20.09 -18.16
C GLY A 180 1.00 -18.68 -18.74
N PHE A 181 1.85 -17.79 -18.22
CA PHE A 181 1.94 -16.38 -18.61
C PHE A 181 2.27 -16.13 -20.10
N PHE A 182 2.87 -17.10 -20.80
CA PHE A 182 3.10 -17.02 -22.25
C PHE A 182 1.81 -16.95 -23.08
N GLU A 183 0.68 -17.37 -22.51
CA GLU A 183 -0.64 -17.25 -23.14
C GLU A 183 -1.31 -15.90 -22.90
N LEU A 184 -0.75 -15.07 -22.01
CA LEU A 184 -1.32 -13.83 -21.50
C LEU A 184 -0.49 -12.59 -21.92
N PRO A 185 -0.27 -12.35 -23.23
CA PRO A 185 0.62 -11.28 -23.69
C PRO A 185 0.10 -9.86 -23.39
N GLU A 186 -1.22 -9.67 -23.37
CA GLU A 186 -1.88 -8.37 -23.17
C GLU A 186 -2.26 -8.12 -21.69
N LEU A 187 -1.79 -8.97 -20.76
CA LEU A 187 -2.15 -8.85 -19.35
C LEU A 187 -1.58 -7.57 -18.76
N GLU A 188 -2.47 -6.69 -18.30
CA GLU A 188 -2.13 -5.39 -17.69
C GLU A 188 -2.19 -5.44 -16.16
N ARG A 189 -3.07 -6.29 -15.59
CA ARG A 189 -3.31 -6.39 -14.15
C ARG A 189 -3.41 -7.84 -13.68
N LEU A 190 -2.55 -8.20 -12.73
CA LEU A 190 -2.58 -9.48 -12.02
C LEU A 190 -2.90 -9.23 -10.54
N ILE A 191 -4.03 -9.76 -10.07
CA ILE A 191 -4.52 -9.57 -8.70
C ILE A 191 -4.68 -10.93 -8.03
N VAL A 192 -3.88 -11.19 -7.00
CA VAL A 192 -3.79 -12.47 -6.29
C VAL A 192 -3.63 -12.19 -4.80
N VAL A 193 -4.67 -11.61 -4.22
CA VAL A 193 -4.68 -11.21 -2.80
C VAL A 193 -5.12 -12.37 -1.93
N SER A 194 -4.50 -12.58 -0.78
CA SER A 194 -4.88 -13.58 0.23
C SER A 194 -4.93 -15.03 -0.30
N CYS A 195 -4.08 -15.38 -1.27
CA CYS A 195 -3.86 -16.76 -1.69
C CYS A 195 -2.84 -17.43 -0.76
N ILE A 196 -3.31 -17.83 0.43
CA ILE A 196 -2.45 -18.26 1.54
C ILE A 196 -1.59 -19.50 1.26
N SER A 197 -1.96 -20.30 0.25
CA SER A 197 -1.20 -21.49 -0.16
C SER A 197 -0.24 -21.26 -1.32
N LEU A 198 -0.12 -20.03 -1.84
CA LEU A 198 0.70 -19.72 -3.00
C LEU A 198 2.19 -19.82 -2.64
N ILE A 199 2.91 -20.71 -3.33
CA ILE A 199 4.33 -20.97 -3.09
C ILE A 199 5.19 -20.39 -4.20
N VAL A 200 4.72 -20.48 -5.46
CA VAL A 200 5.54 -20.17 -6.64
C VAL A 200 4.77 -19.32 -7.64
N VAL A 201 5.39 -18.22 -8.07
CA VAL A 201 5.06 -17.52 -9.33
C VAL A 201 6.14 -17.86 -10.34
N CYS A 202 5.75 -18.39 -11.50
CA CYS A 202 6.67 -18.87 -12.52
C CYS A 202 7.46 -17.75 -13.19
N GLU A 203 8.68 -18.08 -13.62
CA GLU A 203 9.60 -17.18 -14.33
C GLU A 203 9.08 -16.71 -15.70
N SER A 204 8.00 -17.30 -16.21
CA SER A 204 7.35 -16.86 -17.45
C SER A 204 6.58 -15.55 -17.29
N VAL A 205 6.51 -14.96 -16.08
CA VAL A 205 5.87 -13.65 -15.86
C VAL A 205 6.48 -12.54 -16.72
N ASP A 206 7.74 -12.67 -17.15
CA ASP A 206 8.38 -11.73 -18.09
C ASP A 206 7.73 -11.72 -19.48
N GLN A 207 6.88 -12.69 -19.81
CA GLN A 207 6.14 -12.73 -21.08
C GLN A 207 4.93 -11.78 -21.09
N CYS A 208 4.44 -11.37 -19.92
CA CYS A 208 3.36 -10.40 -19.79
C CYS A 208 3.92 -8.98 -19.89
N VAL A 209 4.38 -8.60 -21.08
CA VAL A 209 5.10 -7.34 -21.34
C VAL A 209 4.26 -6.09 -21.10
N GLU A 210 2.93 -6.23 -21.11
CA GLU A 210 1.97 -5.16 -20.84
C GLU A 210 1.60 -4.99 -19.35
N LEU A 211 2.15 -5.81 -18.44
CA LEU A 211 1.82 -5.72 -17.01
C LEU A 211 2.18 -4.36 -16.43
N VAL A 212 1.19 -3.71 -15.83
CA VAL A 212 1.32 -2.41 -15.14
C VAL A 212 1.10 -2.56 -13.64
N HIS A 213 0.24 -3.50 -13.22
CA HIS A 213 -0.17 -3.65 -11.83
C HIS A 213 -0.12 -5.11 -11.39
N ILE A 214 0.54 -5.36 -10.25
CA ILE A 214 0.66 -6.67 -9.63
C ILE A 214 0.34 -6.54 -8.15
N ASP A 215 -0.61 -7.33 -7.67
CA ASP A 215 -0.95 -7.43 -6.26
C ASP A 215 -0.86 -8.90 -5.82
N LEU A 216 0.10 -9.22 -4.96
CA LEU A 216 0.29 -10.55 -4.36
C LEU A 216 0.12 -10.50 -2.83
N SER A 217 -0.59 -9.48 -2.33
CA SER A 217 -0.70 -9.23 -0.89
C SER A 217 -1.30 -10.42 -0.14
N TYR A 218 -0.85 -10.66 1.09
CA TYR A 218 -1.26 -11.71 2.01
C TYR A 218 -1.08 -13.13 1.47
N CYS A 219 -0.10 -13.34 0.57
CA CYS A 219 0.35 -14.66 0.14
C CYS A 219 1.44 -15.19 1.08
N TYR A 220 1.06 -15.63 2.29
CA TYR A 220 2.00 -15.94 3.38
C TYR A 220 3.05 -17.02 3.07
N LYS A 221 2.75 -17.98 2.18
CA LYS A 221 3.71 -19.03 1.77
C LYS A 221 4.62 -18.63 0.61
N LEU A 222 4.44 -17.44 0.02
CA LEU A 222 5.25 -16.96 -1.08
C LEU A 222 6.59 -16.44 -0.54
N LYS A 223 7.62 -17.29 -0.57
CA LYS A 223 8.94 -16.96 -0.01
C LYS A 223 9.86 -16.20 -0.97
N LYS A 224 9.61 -16.27 -2.28
CA LYS A 224 10.48 -15.66 -3.31
C LYS A 224 9.65 -15.16 -4.49
N LEU A 225 10.06 -14.03 -5.05
CA LEU A 225 9.57 -13.53 -6.33
C LEU A 225 10.42 -14.11 -7.48
N PRO A 226 9.82 -14.30 -8.68
CA PRO A 226 10.57 -14.73 -9.85
C PRO A 226 11.57 -13.65 -10.28
N ILE A 227 12.80 -14.04 -10.61
CA ILE A 227 13.89 -13.11 -10.98
C ILE A 227 13.52 -12.33 -12.24
N SER A 228 12.81 -12.98 -13.17
CA SER A 228 12.25 -12.40 -14.39
C SER A 228 11.30 -11.22 -14.16
N LEU A 229 10.71 -11.05 -12.97
CA LEU A 229 9.88 -9.90 -12.64
C LEU A 229 10.64 -8.58 -12.86
N GLY A 230 11.94 -8.55 -12.53
CA GLY A 230 12.80 -7.37 -12.72
C GLY A 230 13.02 -6.97 -14.19
N LYS A 231 12.69 -7.85 -15.14
CA LYS A 231 12.78 -7.57 -16.59
C LYS A 231 11.59 -6.77 -17.11
N LEU A 232 10.46 -6.77 -16.39
CA LEU A 232 9.26 -6.05 -16.81
C LEU A 232 9.52 -4.54 -16.80
N LYS A 233 9.14 -3.87 -17.89
CA LYS A 233 9.45 -2.45 -18.12
C LYS A 233 8.27 -1.51 -17.87
N LYS A 234 7.06 -2.05 -17.71
CA LYS A 234 5.81 -1.30 -17.57
C LYS A 234 5.16 -1.40 -16.19
N VAL A 235 5.66 -2.27 -15.30
CA VAL A 235 5.08 -2.45 -13.96
C VAL A 235 5.32 -1.19 -13.15
N GLN A 236 4.24 -0.51 -12.80
CA GLN A 236 4.24 0.74 -12.04
C GLN A 236 3.81 0.53 -10.59
N THR A 237 2.96 -0.47 -10.33
CA THR A 237 2.43 -0.74 -8.99
C THR A 237 2.66 -2.20 -8.61
N LEU A 238 3.29 -2.41 -7.46
CA LEU A 238 3.52 -3.72 -6.87
C LEU A 238 3.14 -3.71 -5.39
N PHE A 239 2.16 -4.55 -5.03
CA PHE A 239 1.75 -4.76 -3.65
C PHE A 239 2.12 -6.17 -3.20
N LEU A 240 2.85 -6.24 -2.09
CA LEU A 240 3.37 -7.48 -1.49
C LEU A 240 3.13 -7.47 0.02
N ASP A 241 2.07 -6.79 0.45
CA ASP A 241 1.75 -6.66 1.86
C ASP A 241 1.52 -8.04 2.46
N GLY A 242 1.82 -8.31 3.73
CA GLY A 242 1.53 -9.60 4.34
C GLY A 242 2.37 -10.78 3.83
N CYS A 243 3.37 -10.56 2.95
CA CYS A 243 4.21 -11.63 2.43
C CYS A 243 5.42 -11.88 3.35
N ASN A 244 5.64 -13.12 3.77
CA ASN A 244 6.71 -13.45 4.73
C ASN A 244 8.01 -13.85 4.02
N PHE A 245 8.78 -12.84 3.57
CA PHE A 245 10.06 -13.07 2.90
C PHE A 245 11.24 -13.35 3.85
N CYS A 246 11.05 -13.19 5.17
CA CYS A 246 12.11 -13.25 6.19
C CYS A 246 12.22 -14.59 6.95
N GLU A 247 11.32 -15.56 6.73
CA GLU A 247 11.39 -16.87 7.38
C GLU A 247 12.26 -17.88 6.62
N SER A 248 13.58 -17.75 6.80
CA SER A 248 14.52 -18.87 6.78
C SER A 248 15.10 -19.15 8.17
N LYS A 249 14.25 -19.09 9.21
CA LYS A 249 14.61 -19.74 10.49
C LYS A 249 14.44 -21.24 10.32
N ILE A 250 15.55 -21.90 10.04
CA ILE A 250 15.89 -23.30 10.39
C ILE A 250 14.64 -24.13 10.73
N GLU A 251 14.03 -24.76 9.73
CA GLU A 251 13.31 -26.02 9.98
C GLU A 251 14.38 -27.06 10.32
N MET A 252 14.70 -27.17 11.62
CA MET A 252 15.34 -28.37 12.14
C MET A 252 14.38 -29.50 11.85
N TRP A 253 14.68 -30.26 10.81
CA TRP A 253 14.02 -31.53 10.56
C TRP A 253 14.18 -32.35 11.84
N ASP A 254 13.07 -32.78 12.44
CA ASP A 254 13.10 -33.75 13.52
C ASP A 254 13.82 -35.01 13.00
N THR A 255 15.04 -35.20 13.51
CA THR A 255 15.90 -36.34 13.23
C THR A 255 15.34 -37.56 13.96
N ASN A 256 14.54 -38.36 13.25
CA ASN A 256 14.44 -39.79 13.55
C ASN A 256 15.40 -40.55 12.63
N SER A 257 16.69 -40.46 12.96
CA SER A 257 17.69 -41.45 12.56
C SER A 257 18.76 -41.47 13.64
N SER A 258 18.59 -42.40 14.57
CA SER A 258 19.63 -42.92 15.45
C SER A 258 20.85 -43.35 14.64
N ASP A 259 22.01 -42.74 14.86
CA ASP A 259 23.20 -43.42 15.40
C ASP A 259 24.48 -42.57 15.26
N PHE A 260 25.37 -42.80 16.22
CA PHE A 260 26.76 -42.37 16.35
C PHE A 260 27.07 -41.03 17.05
N SER A 261 28.21 -41.08 17.75
CA SER A 261 28.36 -40.68 19.15
C SER A 261 29.70 -39.97 19.39
N ILE A 262 29.67 -38.92 20.22
CA ILE A 262 30.67 -38.43 21.20
C ILE A 262 32.05 -37.96 20.68
N SER A 263 32.40 -36.67 20.87
CA SER A 263 33.37 -36.22 21.91
C SER A 263 33.76 -34.73 21.85
N SER A 264 33.76 -34.11 23.04
CA SER A 264 34.62 -33.04 23.59
C SER A 264 34.77 -31.66 22.90
N GLN A 265 34.27 -30.66 23.63
CA GLN A 265 34.89 -29.36 23.96
C GLN A 265 35.78 -28.66 22.92
N THR A 266 35.32 -27.50 22.43
CA THR A 266 36.16 -26.28 22.37
C THR A 266 35.27 -25.03 22.46
N SER A 267 35.65 -24.14 23.39
CA SER A 267 35.17 -22.76 23.46
C SER A 267 36.04 -21.90 22.55
N SER A 268 35.44 -21.17 21.61
CA SER A 268 35.83 -19.81 21.13
C SER A 268 35.36 -19.56 19.70
N SER A 269 34.52 -18.52 19.57
CA SER A 269 34.58 -17.48 18.54
C SER A 269 35.12 -17.86 17.15
N THR A 270 34.34 -18.53 16.30
CA THR A 270 34.40 -18.38 14.82
C THR A 270 33.31 -19.24 14.16
N ILE A 271 32.04 -18.82 14.23
CA ILE A 271 31.04 -19.14 13.20
C ILE A 271 30.13 -17.91 13.07
N ILE A 272 30.72 -16.77 12.72
CA ILE A 272 30.00 -15.67 12.09
C ILE A 272 30.62 -15.54 10.70
N ASP A 273 30.43 -16.57 9.88
CA ASP A 273 30.74 -16.48 8.47
C ASP A 273 29.50 -16.87 7.67
N ALA A 274 28.96 -15.82 7.05
CA ALA A 274 28.14 -15.83 5.84
C ALA A 274 26.88 -16.72 5.87
N ILE A 275 25.83 -16.22 6.52
CA ILE A 275 24.47 -16.41 5.97
C ILE A 275 24.39 -15.46 4.76
N PRO A 276 24.36 -15.95 3.51
CA PRO A 276 24.08 -15.07 2.38
C PRO A 276 22.68 -14.55 2.61
N SER A 277 22.56 -13.23 2.79
CA SER A 277 21.30 -12.53 2.96
C SER A 277 20.33 -12.96 1.84
N ASP A 278 19.41 -13.87 2.13
CA ASP A 278 18.38 -14.36 1.20
C ASP A 278 17.56 -13.19 0.62
N PHE A 279 17.57 -12.04 1.29
CA PHE A 279 16.93 -10.80 0.87
C PHE A 279 17.63 -10.04 -0.26
N LYS A 280 18.92 -10.27 -0.54
CA LYS A 280 19.57 -9.69 -1.74
C LYS A 280 18.85 -10.12 -3.02
N PHE A 281 18.26 -11.32 -3.04
CA PHE A 281 17.50 -11.82 -4.18
C PHE A 281 16.19 -11.05 -4.40
N PHE A 282 15.52 -10.63 -3.32
CA PHE A 282 14.25 -9.91 -3.42
C PHE A 282 14.41 -8.62 -4.25
N VAL A 283 15.46 -7.86 -3.99
CA VAL A 283 15.69 -6.56 -4.66
C VAL A 283 16.11 -6.74 -6.12
N THR A 284 16.84 -7.81 -6.45
CA THR A 284 17.17 -8.12 -7.86
C THR A 284 15.95 -8.50 -8.71
N SER A 285 14.84 -8.85 -8.08
CA SER A 285 13.60 -9.22 -8.76
C SER A 285 12.62 -8.05 -8.94
N LEU A 286 12.88 -6.87 -8.36
CA LEU A 286 11.95 -5.75 -8.46
C LEU A 286 12.10 -4.99 -9.80
N PRO A 287 11.00 -4.66 -10.50
CA PRO A 287 11.05 -3.87 -11.73
C PRO A 287 11.58 -2.45 -11.51
N SER A 288 12.54 -2.02 -12.34
CA SER A 288 13.07 -0.63 -12.32
C SER A 288 12.03 0.46 -12.68
N SER A 289 10.89 0.07 -13.27
CA SER A 289 9.79 0.96 -13.65
C SER A 289 8.81 1.26 -12.51
N LEU A 290 9.00 0.66 -11.33
CA LEU A 290 8.08 0.81 -10.20
C LEU A 290 7.94 2.28 -9.76
N ILE A 291 6.69 2.71 -9.59
CA ILE A 291 6.27 4.01 -9.06
C ILE A 291 5.74 3.84 -7.64
N VAL A 292 4.98 2.78 -7.39
CA VAL A 292 4.36 2.46 -6.10
C VAL A 292 4.77 1.06 -5.66
N LEU A 293 5.34 0.95 -4.46
CA LEU A 293 5.71 -0.29 -3.81
C LEU A 293 5.13 -0.34 -2.40
N SER A 294 4.36 -1.39 -2.10
CA SER A 294 3.88 -1.66 -0.75
C SER A 294 4.45 -2.98 -0.25
N LEU A 295 5.03 -2.92 0.95
CA LEU A 295 5.64 -4.03 1.70
C LEU A 295 5.07 -4.06 3.13
N ALA A 296 3.83 -3.63 3.32
CA ALA A 296 3.24 -3.49 4.64
C ALA A 296 3.00 -4.85 5.30
N ASN A 297 3.12 -4.97 6.62
CA ASN A 297 2.85 -6.21 7.35
C ASN A 297 3.66 -7.43 6.82
N SER A 298 4.89 -7.21 6.38
CA SER A 298 5.73 -8.27 5.77
C SER A 298 6.85 -8.76 6.69
N ASN A 299 6.75 -8.45 8.00
CA ASN A 299 7.70 -8.82 9.04
C ASN A 299 9.15 -8.41 8.71
N LEU A 300 9.31 -7.24 8.09
CA LEU A 300 10.62 -6.72 7.64
C LEU A 300 11.30 -5.94 8.77
N SER A 301 12.50 -6.37 9.16
CA SER A 301 13.38 -5.60 10.05
C SER A 301 14.35 -4.75 9.22
N ASN A 302 15.15 -3.90 9.87
CA ASN A 302 16.19 -3.14 9.17
C ASN A 302 17.20 -4.02 8.42
N GLU A 303 17.45 -5.24 8.88
CA GLU A 303 18.37 -6.20 8.25
C GLU A 303 17.78 -6.85 6.99
N SER A 304 16.45 -6.80 6.83
CA SER A 304 15.78 -7.26 5.63
C SER A 304 16.08 -6.36 4.43
N PHE A 305 16.36 -5.08 4.64
CA PHE A 305 16.56 -4.14 3.53
C PHE A 305 17.97 -4.23 2.93
N PRO A 306 18.12 -4.05 1.61
CA PRO A 306 19.44 -3.99 0.99
C PRO A 306 20.20 -2.74 1.45
N ARG A 307 21.48 -2.66 1.09
CA ARG A 307 22.26 -1.43 1.27
C ARG A 307 21.73 -0.26 0.43
N ASP A 308 21.15 -0.55 -0.74
CA ASP A 308 20.80 0.46 -1.74
C ASP A 308 19.55 0.04 -2.55
N PHE A 309 18.69 1.02 -2.88
CA PHE A 309 17.51 0.90 -3.74
C PHE A 309 17.68 1.68 -5.06
N SER A 310 18.90 2.03 -5.45
CA SER A 310 19.19 2.78 -6.69
C SER A 310 18.59 2.18 -7.97
N CYS A 311 18.29 0.87 -8.02
CA CYS A 311 17.56 0.25 -9.13
C CYS A 311 16.10 0.74 -9.28
N LEU A 312 15.48 1.21 -8.19
CA LEU A 312 14.11 1.72 -8.12
C LEU A 312 14.06 3.22 -8.38
N SER A 313 14.73 3.66 -9.45
CA SER A 313 14.90 5.10 -9.77
C SER A 313 13.60 5.86 -10.03
N MET A 314 12.51 5.16 -10.37
CA MET A 314 11.18 5.74 -10.65
C MET A 314 10.26 5.75 -9.43
N LEU A 315 10.66 5.18 -8.30
CA LEU A 315 9.78 4.99 -7.15
C LEU A 315 9.41 6.32 -6.51
N GLU A 316 8.10 6.58 -6.39
CA GLU A 316 7.52 7.78 -5.81
C GLU A 316 6.77 7.51 -4.50
N ASP A 317 6.24 6.30 -4.32
CA ASP A 317 5.46 5.91 -3.15
C ASP A 317 5.96 4.57 -2.58
N LEU A 318 6.37 4.60 -1.32
CA LEU A 318 6.85 3.44 -0.58
C LEU A 318 6.08 3.29 0.74
N CYS A 319 5.34 2.19 0.85
CA CYS A 319 4.63 1.82 2.06
C CYS A 319 5.36 0.67 2.78
N LEU A 320 5.77 0.92 4.02
CA LEU A 320 6.45 -0.02 4.93
C LEU A 320 5.66 -0.22 6.22
N ASP A 321 4.35 0.08 6.21
CA ASP A 321 3.49 0.04 7.39
C ASP A 321 3.55 -1.33 8.10
N ASP A 322 3.29 -1.35 9.41
CA ASP A 322 3.12 -2.57 10.20
C ASP A 322 4.33 -3.54 10.11
N ASN A 323 5.55 -3.00 10.08
CA ASN A 323 6.79 -3.79 10.10
C ASN A 323 7.60 -3.55 11.39
N PRO A 324 8.38 -4.54 11.87
CA PRO A 324 9.27 -4.40 13.03
C PRO A 324 10.57 -3.64 12.69
N ILE A 325 10.46 -2.55 11.93
CA ILE A 325 11.56 -1.64 11.64
C ILE A 325 11.87 -0.77 12.85
N VAL A 326 13.16 -0.66 13.19
CA VAL A 326 13.70 0.08 14.33
C VAL A 326 14.19 1.47 13.90
N SER A 327 14.56 1.65 12.64
CA SER A 327 14.89 2.96 12.07
C SER A 327 14.51 3.02 10.60
N MET A 328 14.47 4.21 10.01
CA MET A 328 14.27 4.33 8.56
C MET A 328 15.38 3.55 7.81
N PRO A 329 15.05 2.58 6.93
CA PRO A 329 16.05 1.78 6.25
C PRO A 329 17.00 2.61 5.38
N ASN A 330 18.31 2.30 5.41
CA ASN A 330 19.33 3.09 4.70
C ASN A 330 19.11 3.17 3.19
N CYS A 331 18.58 2.10 2.57
CA CYS A 331 18.26 2.09 1.15
C CYS A 331 17.22 3.15 0.77
N VAL A 332 16.32 3.55 1.67
CA VAL A 332 15.30 4.57 1.40
C VAL A 332 15.96 5.90 1.05
N ARG A 333 17.10 6.23 1.67
CA ARG A 333 17.88 7.46 1.42
C ARG A 333 18.38 7.58 -0.02
N SER A 334 18.55 6.45 -0.71
CA SER A 334 19.08 6.40 -2.08
C SER A 334 18.02 6.70 -3.16
N LEU A 335 16.73 6.72 -2.79
CA LEU A 335 15.64 6.82 -3.74
C LEU A 335 15.53 8.26 -4.30
N PRO A 336 15.79 8.48 -5.59
CA PRO A 336 15.94 9.84 -6.13
C PRO A 336 14.61 10.56 -6.32
N ARG A 337 13.47 9.86 -6.33
CA ARG A 337 12.14 10.41 -6.68
C ARG A 337 11.07 10.18 -5.61
N LEU A 338 11.43 9.64 -4.45
CA LEU A 338 10.47 9.27 -3.42
C LEU A 338 9.72 10.51 -2.92
N LYS A 339 8.39 10.52 -3.06
CA LYS A 339 7.50 11.60 -2.62
C LYS A 339 6.72 11.21 -1.37
N ILE A 340 6.37 9.93 -1.22
CA ILE A 340 5.55 9.42 -0.12
C ILE A 340 6.30 8.25 0.53
N LEU A 341 6.49 8.35 1.85
CA LEU A 341 7.00 7.28 2.69
C LEU A 341 6.00 7.02 3.81
N SER A 342 5.50 5.79 3.91
CA SER A 342 4.62 5.37 5.00
C SER A 342 5.30 4.32 5.86
N MET A 343 5.27 4.53 7.17
CA MET A 343 5.73 3.62 8.24
C MET A 343 4.73 3.68 9.41
N LYS A 344 3.43 3.72 9.10
CA LYS A 344 2.35 3.67 10.10
C LYS A 344 2.38 2.32 10.81
N TYR A 345 1.96 2.27 12.07
CA TYR A 345 1.91 1.05 12.87
C TYR A 345 3.27 0.33 13.05
N CYS A 346 4.39 0.96 12.68
CA CYS A 346 5.72 0.44 12.99
C CYS A 346 6.09 0.82 14.44
N GLU A 347 5.73 -0.05 15.39
CA GLU A 347 5.80 0.24 16.84
C GLU A 347 7.23 0.34 17.38
N MET A 348 8.20 -0.24 16.67
CA MET A 348 9.61 -0.31 17.08
C MET A 348 10.49 0.83 16.55
N VAL A 349 9.98 1.70 15.66
CA VAL A 349 10.81 2.76 15.07
C VAL A 349 11.25 3.73 16.16
N ILE A 350 12.57 3.89 16.31
CA ILE A 350 13.26 4.78 17.26
C ILE A 350 13.76 6.04 16.55
N SER A 351 14.26 5.92 15.31
CA SER A 351 14.83 7.07 14.60
C SER A 351 14.54 7.12 13.10
N ILE A 352 14.38 8.34 12.60
CA ILE A 352 14.23 8.65 11.18
C ILE A 352 15.23 9.74 10.85
N GLU A 353 16.32 9.40 10.15
CA GLU A 353 17.39 10.36 9.89
C GLU A 353 17.70 10.44 8.41
N HIS A 354 17.86 11.65 7.91
CA HIS A 354 18.26 11.99 6.54
C HIS A 354 17.35 11.35 5.46
N PRO A 355 16.02 11.56 5.50
CA PRO A 355 15.12 11.13 4.43
C PRO A 355 15.45 11.82 3.09
N PRO A 356 15.10 11.21 1.94
CA PRO A 356 15.35 11.81 0.62
C PRO A 356 14.75 13.22 0.50
N TYR A 357 15.50 14.17 -0.04
CA TYR A 357 15.07 15.58 -0.20
C TYR A 357 13.83 15.78 -1.08
N THR A 358 13.45 14.77 -1.86
CA THR A 358 12.23 14.74 -2.69
C THR A 358 10.96 14.40 -1.92
N LEU A 359 11.09 13.96 -0.65
CA LEU A 359 9.98 13.53 0.18
C LEU A 359 9.01 14.68 0.48
N ARG A 360 7.73 14.42 0.25
CA ARG A 360 6.62 15.38 0.44
C ARG A 360 5.62 14.92 1.50
N VAL A 361 5.51 13.62 1.74
CA VAL A 361 4.62 13.04 2.74
C VAL A 361 5.39 11.97 3.51
N LEU A 362 5.45 12.13 4.83
CA LEU A 362 5.98 11.15 5.77
C LEU A 362 4.85 10.71 6.69
N SER A 363 4.43 9.45 6.60
CA SER A 363 3.42 8.91 7.49
C SER A 363 4.06 8.04 8.56
N VAL A 364 3.95 8.42 9.84
CA VAL A 364 4.61 7.73 10.95
C VAL A 364 3.71 7.72 12.18
N GLY A 365 3.80 6.66 12.99
CA GLY A 365 3.50 6.79 14.41
C GLY A 365 2.11 6.41 14.90
N HIS A 366 1.17 5.90 14.09
CA HIS A 366 -0.06 5.33 14.66
C HIS A 366 0.29 4.18 15.63
N ARG A 367 0.09 4.38 16.94
CA ARG A 367 0.51 3.49 18.07
C ARG A 367 2.01 3.39 18.39
N ASN A 368 2.87 4.16 17.72
CA ASN A 368 4.28 4.18 18.06
C ASN A 368 4.54 4.93 19.38
N THR A 369 5.19 4.28 20.33
CA THR A 369 5.64 4.85 21.61
C THR A 369 7.17 4.97 21.69
N SER A 370 7.88 4.45 20.70
CA SER A 370 9.33 4.18 20.76
C SER A 370 10.18 5.18 19.99
N LEU A 371 9.57 5.96 19.09
CA LEU A 371 10.27 6.97 18.30
C LEU A 371 10.90 7.97 19.29
N GLN A 372 12.10 8.43 19.00
CA GLN A 372 12.85 9.34 19.86
C GLN A 372 13.46 10.47 19.05
N LYS A 373 13.75 10.24 17.76
CA LYS A 373 14.50 11.21 16.97
C LYS A 373 14.06 11.24 15.51
N ILE A 374 13.85 12.45 14.98
CA ILE A 374 13.68 12.70 13.56
C ILE A 374 14.70 13.76 13.13
N LYS A 375 15.58 13.44 12.19
CA LYS A 375 16.58 14.36 11.67
C LYS A 375 16.39 14.55 10.17
N PHE A 376 16.00 15.76 9.78
CA PHE A 376 15.89 16.18 8.38
C PHE A 376 17.19 16.80 7.89
N ASP A 377 17.39 16.86 6.58
CA ASP A 377 18.45 17.70 6.00
C ASP A 377 17.98 19.14 5.90
N GLU A 378 18.85 20.12 6.17
CA GLU A 378 18.49 21.55 6.19
C GLU A 378 17.95 22.08 4.84
N LYS A 379 18.35 21.45 3.74
CA LYS A 379 17.99 21.84 2.37
C LYS A 379 16.68 21.20 1.87
N MET A 380 15.99 20.42 2.70
CA MET A 380 14.76 19.76 2.30
C MET A 380 13.63 20.77 2.06
N SER A 381 12.72 20.40 1.16
CA SER A 381 11.48 21.15 0.97
C SER A 381 10.48 20.83 2.09
N PRO A 382 9.55 21.76 2.38
CA PRO A 382 8.34 21.49 3.15
C PRO A 382 7.71 20.12 2.87
N LEU A 383 7.29 19.40 3.91
CA LEU A 383 6.63 18.10 3.79
C LEU A 383 5.47 17.96 4.79
N ASN A 384 4.49 17.15 4.42
CA ASN A 384 3.37 16.77 5.26
C ASN A 384 3.78 15.59 6.14
N ILE A 385 3.61 15.70 7.45
CA ILE A 385 3.75 14.58 8.38
C ILE A 385 2.35 14.13 8.78
N ASP A 386 2.02 12.88 8.44
CA ASP A 386 0.80 12.22 8.89
C ASP A 386 1.14 11.30 10.06
N GLY A 387 0.59 11.57 11.24
CA GLY A 387 0.96 10.86 12.44
C GLY A 387 0.33 11.45 13.70
N PRO A 388 0.23 10.68 14.80
CA PRO A 388 -0.51 11.11 15.97
C PRO A 388 -0.01 12.47 16.46
N TRP A 389 -0.93 13.28 16.99
CA TRP A 389 -0.60 14.59 17.56
C TRP A 389 0.50 14.52 18.63
N LYS A 390 0.69 13.34 19.24
CA LYS A 390 1.80 13.05 20.15
C LYS A 390 3.19 13.25 19.52
N LEU A 391 3.37 13.17 18.20
CA LEU A 391 4.64 13.55 17.55
C LEU A 391 5.01 15.02 17.77
N LEU A 392 4.00 15.88 17.93
CA LEU A 392 4.15 17.26 18.36
C LEU A 392 4.08 17.40 19.88
N SER A 393 3.87 16.30 20.62
CA SER A 393 3.97 16.24 22.08
C SER A 393 5.43 15.99 22.48
N PRO A 394 6.08 16.88 23.23
CA PRO A 394 7.52 17.06 23.09
C PRO A 394 8.28 16.59 24.34
N LEU A 395 7.75 15.56 25.01
CA LEU A 395 8.45 14.77 26.03
C LEU A 395 8.98 13.45 25.45
N SER A 396 8.69 13.17 24.17
CA SER A 396 8.96 11.87 23.55
C SER A 396 9.90 11.91 22.34
N TYR A 397 10.13 13.07 21.69
CA TYR A 397 10.88 13.13 20.42
C TYR A 397 11.77 14.38 20.26
N GLU A 398 12.98 14.21 19.71
CA GLU A 398 13.88 15.25 19.21
C GLU A 398 13.68 15.41 17.69
N ILE A 399 13.35 16.61 17.21
CA ILE A 399 13.28 16.92 15.77
C ILE A 399 14.37 17.94 15.44
N ASP A 400 15.23 17.63 14.46
CA ASP A 400 16.38 18.45 14.06
C ASP A 400 16.50 18.55 12.53
N GLY A 401 17.21 19.57 12.02
CA GLY A 401 17.43 19.81 10.59
C GLY A 401 16.56 20.92 9.98
N MET A 402 15.84 20.61 8.89
CA MET A 402 14.88 21.54 8.22
C MET A 402 13.95 22.23 9.22
N VAL A 403 13.53 21.49 10.23
CA VAL A 403 12.81 21.98 11.40
C VAL A 403 13.56 21.52 12.62
N LYS A 404 13.74 22.41 13.60
CA LYS A 404 14.33 22.09 14.89
C LYS A 404 13.35 22.41 16.01
N ILE A 405 12.96 21.39 16.77
CA ILE A 405 12.06 21.52 17.91
C ILE A 405 12.81 21.09 19.15
N GLN A 406 12.95 21.99 20.11
CA GLN A 406 13.62 21.70 21.37
C GLN A 406 13.00 22.47 22.53
N PRO A 407 13.14 21.98 23.79
CA PRO A 407 12.73 22.73 24.97
C PRO A 407 13.37 24.12 24.99
N LEU A 408 12.62 25.16 25.39
CA LEU A 408 13.16 26.53 25.47
C LEU A 408 14.39 26.59 26.40
N ALA A 409 14.43 25.75 27.43
CA ALA A 409 15.54 25.62 28.37
C ALA A 409 16.86 25.19 27.72
N CYS A 410 16.80 24.45 26.59
CA CYS A 410 17.94 23.96 25.83
C CYS A 410 18.44 24.95 24.76
N VAL A 411 17.74 26.05 24.55
CA VAL A 411 18.15 27.09 23.59
C VAL A 411 19.25 27.95 24.19
N GLU A 412 20.28 28.26 23.40
CA GLU A 412 21.34 29.19 23.81
C GLU A 412 20.78 30.55 24.27
N LYS A 413 21.21 31.01 25.45
CA LYS A 413 20.78 32.30 26.03
C LYS A 413 20.98 33.49 25.08
N LYS A 414 22.03 33.46 24.24
CA LYS A 414 22.29 34.52 23.25
C LYS A 414 21.18 34.60 22.21
N VAL A 415 20.69 33.46 21.71
CA VAL A 415 19.59 33.39 20.75
C VAL A 415 18.30 33.89 21.39
N LEU A 416 17.99 33.45 22.62
CA LEU A 416 16.80 33.92 23.34
C LEU A 416 16.80 35.45 23.53
N ARG A 417 17.94 36.02 23.94
CA ARG A 417 18.11 37.48 24.06
C ARG A 417 17.93 38.20 22.73
N SER A 418 18.44 37.66 21.61
CA SER A 418 18.22 38.26 20.29
C SER A 418 16.76 38.24 19.84
N LEU A 419 15.96 37.29 20.34
CA LEU A 419 14.52 37.20 20.07
C LEU A 419 13.67 38.07 21.00
N GLY A 420 14.29 38.82 21.91
CA GLY A 420 13.58 39.74 22.82
C GLY A 420 13.09 39.10 24.12
N TRP A 421 13.57 37.91 24.47
CA TRP A 421 13.29 37.31 25.78
C TRP A 421 14.18 37.96 26.85
N THR A 422 13.57 38.80 27.70
CA THR A 422 14.28 39.59 28.73
C THR A 422 14.18 39.00 30.14
N ASN A 423 13.08 38.31 30.48
CA ASN A 423 12.86 37.63 31.78
C ASN A 423 13.24 36.14 31.70
N LEU A 424 14.53 35.84 31.51
CA LEU A 424 15.00 34.46 31.42
C LEU A 424 14.99 33.73 32.77
N ASP A 425 15.08 34.46 33.89
CA ASP A 425 15.25 33.86 35.21
C ASP A 425 13.96 33.21 35.76
N GLU A 426 12.78 33.66 35.35
CA GLU A 426 11.51 32.99 35.67
C GLU A 426 11.32 31.69 34.86
N LEU A 427 11.73 31.67 33.59
CA LEU A 427 11.71 30.48 32.73
C LEU A 427 12.73 29.42 33.18
N ILE A 428 13.81 29.85 33.84
CA ILE A 428 14.88 28.98 34.35
C ILE A 428 14.54 28.37 35.71
N LYS A 429 13.60 28.94 36.49
CA LYS A 429 13.16 28.32 37.76
C LYS A 429 12.45 26.97 37.57
N GLU A 430 11.89 26.70 36.39
CA GLU A 430 11.41 25.37 36.00
C GLU A 430 12.55 24.33 35.82
N ARG A 431 13.83 24.71 35.86
CA ARG A 431 14.97 23.77 35.75
C ARG A 431 15.21 22.90 36.99
N HIS A 432 14.65 23.24 38.15
CA HIS A 432 15.10 22.67 39.43
C HIS A 432 14.03 21.92 40.22
N LEU A 433 12.82 21.76 39.70
CA LEU A 433 11.71 21.19 40.46
C LEU A 433 11.14 19.87 39.91
N GLU A 434 11.88 19.08 39.13
CA GLU A 434 11.36 17.79 38.66
C GLU A 434 12.50 16.77 38.47
N THR A 435 12.90 16.15 39.59
CA THR A 435 13.44 14.79 39.55
C THR A 435 12.35 13.86 39.00
N CYS A 436 12.55 13.36 37.79
CA CYS A 436 11.61 12.52 37.06
C CYS A 436 11.16 11.29 37.86
N THR A 437 9.98 11.35 38.46
CA THR A 437 9.20 10.16 38.81
C THR A 437 8.25 9.85 37.66
N PHE A 438 8.32 8.63 37.16
CA PHE A 438 7.36 8.07 36.21
C PHE A 438 5.94 8.18 36.80
N ALA A 439 5.02 8.61 35.97
CA ALA A 439 3.58 8.77 36.20
C ALA A 439 3.13 10.16 36.69
N GLU A 440 2.32 10.78 35.82
CA GLU A 440 1.39 11.89 36.07
C GLU A 440 1.91 13.34 35.95
N SER A 441 1.35 14.02 34.94
CA SER A 441 1.34 15.45 34.62
C SER A 441 2.69 16.17 34.42
N ASP A 442 3.13 16.26 33.17
CA ASP A 442 4.18 17.21 32.78
C ASP A 442 3.70 18.09 31.61
N LYS A 443 2.86 19.09 31.96
CA LYS A 443 2.08 19.94 31.04
C LYS A 443 2.63 21.37 30.86
N SER A 444 3.82 21.70 31.39
CA SER A 444 4.19 23.11 31.65
C SER A 444 5.27 23.72 30.73
N GLN A 445 6.08 22.94 30.00
CA GLN A 445 7.26 23.52 29.32
C GLN A 445 6.95 24.28 28.02
N THR A 446 7.35 25.56 27.97
CA THR A 446 7.39 26.40 26.75
C THR A 446 8.49 25.89 25.81
N LYS A 447 8.23 25.84 24.50
CA LYS A 447 9.17 25.26 23.52
C LYS A 447 9.51 26.20 22.40
N MET A 448 10.70 26.00 21.83
CA MET A 448 11.17 26.76 20.68
C MET A 448 11.15 25.88 19.44
N TYR A 449 10.57 26.44 18.40
CA TYR A 449 10.37 25.83 17.10
C TYR A 449 11.10 26.69 16.08
N TYR A 450 12.14 26.14 15.47
CA TYR A 450 12.94 26.82 14.47
C TYR A 450 12.70 26.21 13.09
N GLU A 451 12.33 27.03 12.13
CA GLU A 451 12.15 26.64 10.74
C GLU A 451 12.59 27.78 9.84
N PHE A 452 13.42 27.52 8.81
CA PHE A 452 13.73 28.52 7.77
C PHE A 452 14.10 29.94 8.28
N GLY A 453 14.85 30.04 9.38
CA GLY A 453 15.23 31.33 9.99
C GLY A 453 14.15 31.98 10.89
N ILE A 454 13.00 31.33 11.05
CA ILE A 454 11.88 31.74 11.89
C ILE A 454 11.99 31.01 13.22
N PHE A 455 11.89 31.76 14.31
CA PHE A 455 11.77 31.20 15.64
C PHE A 455 10.34 31.42 16.15
N SER A 456 9.61 30.34 16.31
CA SER A 456 8.29 30.32 16.92
C SER A 456 8.37 29.74 18.33
N THR A 457 7.45 30.14 19.20
CA THR A 457 7.29 29.51 20.51
C THR A 457 5.92 28.89 20.66
N MET A 458 5.90 27.65 21.13
CA MET A 458 4.67 26.90 21.40
C MET A 458 4.36 26.94 22.89
N TYR A 459 3.13 27.29 23.24
CA TYR A 459 2.60 27.30 24.60
C TYR A 459 1.57 26.18 24.74
N HIS A 460 1.60 25.46 25.86
CA HIS A 460 0.52 24.52 26.23
C HIS A 460 -0.71 25.31 26.70
N GLU A 461 -1.90 24.75 26.49
CA GLU A 461 -3.22 25.36 26.69
C GLU A 461 -3.37 26.15 28.02
N ASP A 462 -4.22 27.19 27.97
CA ASP A 462 -4.61 28.15 29.03
C ASP A 462 -3.88 29.49 29.11
N LYS A 463 -2.81 29.72 28.33
CA LYS A 463 -2.19 31.06 28.24
C LYS A 463 -2.67 31.85 27.02
N GLY A 464 -3.46 32.89 27.26
CA GLY A 464 -3.82 33.90 26.26
C GLY A 464 -2.59 34.63 25.67
N MET A 465 -2.79 35.37 24.58
CA MET A 465 -1.75 36.16 23.89
C MET A 465 -0.96 37.00 24.92
N PRO A 466 0.39 36.89 24.99
CA PRO A 466 1.17 37.59 26.00
C PRO A 466 0.90 39.09 26.02
N ASN A 467 0.84 39.66 27.23
CA ASN A 467 0.49 41.08 27.45
C ASN A 467 1.50 42.07 26.87
N TRP A 468 2.74 41.63 26.63
CA TRP A 468 3.78 42.46 26.01
C TRP A 468 3.63 42.63 24.49
N ILE A 469 2.69 41.90 23.85
CA ILE A 469 2.36 42.06 22.43
C ILE A 469 1.36 43.20 22.26
N ARG A 470 1.88 44.33 21.79
CA ARG A 470 1.15 45.60 21.69
C ARG A 470 0.19 45.67 20.50
N CYS A 471 0.57 45.09 19.35
CA CYS A 471 -0.24 45.13 18.14
C CYS A 471 -1.01 43.80 18.00
N ARG A 472 -2.33 43.85 18.18
CA ARG A 472 -3.22 42.69 18.12
C ARG A 472 -4.28 42.94 17.07
N SER A 473 -4.54 41.95 16.23
CA SER A 473 -5.67 41.96 15.30
C SER A 473 -6.38 40.62 15.33
N LYS A 474 -7.66 40.59 14.98
CA LYS A 474 -8.47 39.38 14.90
C LYS A 474 -8.92 39.25 13.45
N GLY A 475 -8.45 38.22 12.74
CA GLY A 475 -8.71 38.04 11.31
C GLY A 475 -7.59 37.30 10.58
N PRO A 476 -7.75 37.00 9.27
CA PRO A 476 -6.77 36.22 8.50
C PRO A 476 -5.51 37.01 8.11
N SER A 477 -5.44 38.31 8.39
CA SER A 477 -4.27 39.16 8.07
C SER A 477 -4.07 40.29 9.08
N ILE A 478 -2.82 40.72 9.24
CA ILE A 478 -2.39 41.89 10.03
C ILE A 478 -1.50 42.77 9.16
N SER A 479 -1.63 44.09 9.29
CA SER A 479 -0.79 45.08 8.60
C SER A 479 -0.31 46.12 9.60
N PHE A 480 0.95 46.54 9.48
CA PHE A 480 1.58 47.54 10.35
C PHE A 480 2.59 48.35 9.54
N THR A 481 2.79 49.61 9.92
CA THR A 481 3.75 50.50 9.26
C THR A 481 5.03 50.57 10.09
N ILE A 482 6.17 50.28 9.47
CA ILE A 482 7.48 50.41 10.12
C ILE A 482 7.91 51.88 10.02
N PRO A 483 8.21 52.58 11.15
CA PRO A 483 8.72 53.95 11.12
C PRO A 483 10.04 54.02 10.35
N SER A 484 10.23 55.08 9.57
CA SER A 484 11.36 55.28 8.64
C SER A 484 12.76 55.43 9.27
N SER A 485 12.95 55.08 10.55
CA SER A 485 14.25 55.10 11.23
C SER A 485 15.00 53.79 11.01
N PRO A 486 15.97 53.70 10.07
CA PRO A 486 16.47 52.42 9.57
C PRO A 486 17.62 51.84 10.40
N LYS A 487 18.16 52.57 11.39
CA LYS A 487 19.49 52.26 11.94
C LYS A 487 19.52 51.13 12.98
N LYS A 488 18.37 50.55 13.39
CA LYS A 488 18.33 49.56 14.49
C LYS A 488 17.29 48.43 14.36
N LEU A 489 16.56 48.30 13.25
CA LEU A 489 15.61 47.19 13.10
C LEU A 489 16.38 45.88 12.87
N ARG A 490 16.47 45.04 13.91
CA ARG A 490 17.19 43.75 13.86
C ARG A 490 16.30 42.56 13.50
N GLY A 491 14.98 42.70 13.64
CA GLY A 491 14.01 41.64 13.39
C GLY A 491 12.59 42.10 13.74
N LEU A 492 11.61 41.28 13.37
CA LEU A 492 10.19 41.47 13.70
C LEU A 492 9.71 40.22 14.46
N ASN A 493 9.06 40.42 15.60
CA ASN A 493 8.43 39.34 16.35
C ASN A 493 6.94 39.30 16.00
N PHE A 494 6.50 38.16 15.46
CA PHE A 494 5.10 37.90 15.18
C PHE A 494 4.57 36.86 16.16
N TYR A 495 3.31 36.99 16.56
CA TYR A 495 2.62 35.99 17.36
C TYR A 495 1.30 35.66 16.68
N CYS A 496 1.12 34.38 16.37
CA CYS A 496 -0.12 33.84 15.86
C CYS A 496 -0.68 32.88 16.90
N MET A 497 -1.94 33.09 17.28
CA MET A 497 -2.68 32.13 18.12
C MET A 497 -3.64 31.39 17.23
N GLU A 498 -3.34 30.13 16.94
CA GLU A 498 -4.21 29.25 16.17
C GLU A 498 -4.89 28.25 17.10
N THR A 499 -6.21 28.36 17.24
CA THR A 499 -7.01 27.37 17.98
C THR A 499 -7.25 26.19 17.05
N MET A 500 -6.47 25.12 17.24
CA MET A 500 -6.68 23.87 16.51
C MET A 500 -8.00 23.26 16.98
N ARG A 501 -9.04 23.31 16.14
CA ARG A 501 -10.21 22.44 16.34
C ARG A 501 -9.72 21.01 16.16
N GLN A 502 -9.99 20.13 17.12
CA GLN A 502 -9.76 18.69 16.99
C GLN A 502 -10.42 18.20 15.69
N PHE A 503 -9.65 18.12 14.60
CA PHE A 503 -10.09 17.49 13.37
C PHE A 503 -9.78 16.01 13.47
N SER A 504 -10.71 15.19 13.03
CA SER A 504 -10.63 13.72 13.04
C SER A 504 -9.56 13.10 12.13
N TYR A 505 -8.52 13.85 11.75
CA TYR A 505 -7.43 13.39 10.87
C TYR A 505 -6.09 13.98 11.34
N ASP A 506 -5.20 13.10 11.82
CA ASP A 506 -3.90 13.38 12.44
C ASP A 506 -2.82 13.81 11.43
N THR A 507 -3.09 14.80 10.57
CA THR A 507 -2.12 15.25 9.54
C THR A 507 -1.66 16.69 9.80
N PHE A 508 -0.35 16.94 9.76
CA PHE A 508 0.26 18.27 9.90
C PHE A 508 1.20 18.60 8.74
N VAL A 509 1.28 19.88 8.37
CA VAL A 509 2.17 20.37 7.31
C VAL A 509 3.36 21.10 7.94
N LEU A 510 4.58 20.72 7.59
CA LEU A 510 5.82 21.43 7.96
C LEU A 510 6.40 22.15 6.73
N PRO A 511 6.81 23.42 6.83
CA PRO A 511 6.60 24.37 7.91
C PRO A 511 5.13 24.80 7.99
N LYS A 512 4.62 25.04 9.20
CA LYS A 512 3.22 25.47 9.41
C LYS A 512 3.02 26.96 9.10
N ILE A 513 4.09 27.77 9.22
CA ILE A 513 4.03 29.22 9.03
C ILE A 513 4.87 29.62 7.83
N LYS A 514 4.24 30.21 6.81
CA LYS A 514 4.92 30.80 5.66
C LYS A 514 5.03 32.31 5.82
N ILE A 515 6.24 32.83 5.93
CA ILE A 515 6.51 34.28 5.95
C ILE A 515 7.07 34.69 4.58
N SER A 516 6.41 35.63 3.92
CA SER A 516 6.85 36.19 2.63
C SER A 516 6.98 37.70 2.68
N ASN A 517 8.10 38.24 2.21
CA ASN A 517 8.27 39.70 2.05
C ASN A 517 7.73 40.15 0.70
N ILE A 518 6.50 40.67 0.68
CA ILE A 518 5.81 41.13 -0.54
C ILE A 518 6.43 42.39 -1.17
N THR A 519 7.34 43.09 -0.46
CA THR A 519 8.02 44.29 -0.99
C THR A 519 9.27 43.95 -1.81
N LYS A 520 9.77 42.72 -1.71
CA LYS A 520 10.78 42.19 -2.62
C LYS A 520 10.05 41.51 -3.78
N LYS A 521 10.10 42.10 -4.98
CA LYS A 521 9.61 41.46 -6.21
C LYS A 521 10.28 40.07 -6.38
N PRO A 522 9.61 39.09 -7.00
CA PRO A 522 10.13 37.75 -7.18
C PRO A 522 11.24 37.78 -8.24
N HIS A 523 12.49 37.95 -7.83
CA HIS A 523 13.64 37.63 -8.66
C HIS A 523 14.85 37.27 -7.80
N MET A 524 15.47 36.16 -8.20
CA MET A 524 16.75 35.58 -7.79
C MET A 524 16.71 34.69 -6.54
N ASP A 525 16.42 33.41 -6.81
CA ASP A 525 16.92 32.27 -6.05
C ASP A 525 18.46 32.21 -6.15
N LEU A 526 19.12 31.99 -5.02
CA LEU A 526 20.40 31.27 -4.90
C LEU A 526 20.49 30.64 -3.51
#